data_AF-M2SZJ6-F1
#
_entry.id   AF-M2SZJ6-F1
#
_cell.length_a   1.000
_cell.length_b   1.000
_cell.length_c   1.000
_cell.angle_alpha   90.00
_cell.angle_beta   90.00
_cell.angle_gamma   90.00
#
_symmetry.space_group_name_H-M   'P 1'
#
loop_
_entity.id
_entity.type
_entity.pdbx_description
1 polymer ?
#
loop_
_entity_poly.entity_id
_entity_poly.type
_entity_poly.pdbx_seq_one_letter_code
_entity_poly.pdbx_strand_id
1 'polypeptide(L)'
;MVEGPAVIGAVASITQLIDFSAKVIIRLKDFHSLAGELPTSLRHVSSKLPVLSTTLVSICQNLKVNPADSKLEAALLLVFSECREQIAQLDAVIAKTLPTTNDKWLSTSKKAIGSL
;
A
#
# COMPACT_ATOMS: atom_id res chain seq x y z
N MET A 1 16.02 33.42 8.58
CA MET A 1 15.60 32.56 7.45
C MET A 1 15.21 31.22 8.06
N VAL A 2 13.92 30.91 8.15
CA VAL A 2 13.46 29.66 8.79
C VAL A 2 13.55 28.52 7.78
N GLU A 3 14.76 28.04 7.51
CA GLU A 3 14.96 26.78 6.80
C GLU A 3 14.66 25.64 7.78
N GLY A 4 13.38 25.30 7.93
CA GLY A 4 12.91 24.47 9.04
C GLY A 4 11.65 23.61 8.84
N PRO A 5 10.73 23.84 7.87
CA PRO A 5 9.54 22.97 7.75
C PRO A 5 9.48 22.07 6.50
N ALA A 6 10.36 22.25 5.51
CA ALA A 6 10.29 21.58 4.22
C ALA A 6 10.41 20.04 4.31
N VAL A 7 11.46 19.52 4.96
CA VAL A 7 11.72 18.07 5.04
C VAL A 7 10.58 17.27 5.72
N ILE A 8 9.81 17.92 6.59
CA ILE A 8 8.76 17.28 7.39
C ILE A 8 7.61 16.80 6.49
N GLY A 9 7.27 17.54 5.43
CA GLY A 9 6.14 17.24 4.55
C GLY A 9 6.32 15.92 3.80
N ALA A 10 7.43 15.80 3.06
CA ALA A 10 7.72 14.58 2.30
C ALA A 10 7.92 13.36 3.22
N VAL A 11 8.63 13.51 4.35
CA VAL A 11 8.83 12.43 5.32
C VAL A 11 7.50 11.95 5.92
N ALA A 12 6.60 12.88 6.25
CA ALA A 12 5.27 12.53 6.75
C ALA A 12 4.45 11.77 5.69
N SER A 13 4.41 12.27 4.46
CA SER A 13 3.67 11.63 3.35
C SER A 13 4.16 10.21 3.07
N ILE A 14 5.49 10.00 3.03
CA ILE A 14 6.07 8.66 2.87
C ILE A 14 5.70 7.75 4.04
N THR A 15 5.76 8.26 5.27
CA THR A 15 5.43 7.47 6.47
C THR A 15 3.97 7.02 6.44
N GLN A 16 3.05 7.90 6.01
CA GLN A 16 1.64 7.53 5.82
C GLN A 16 1.47 6.46 4.75
N LEU A 17 2.22 6.54 3.65
CA LEU A 17 2.18 5.55 2.58
C LEU A 17 2.73 4.18 3.04
N ILE A 18 3.77 4.17 3.87
CA ILE A 18 4.32 2.95 4.48
C ILE A 18 3.29 2.28 5.39
N ASP A 19 2.67 3.04 6.31
CA ASP A 19 1.62 2.53 7.20
C ASP A 19 0.44 1.97 6.41
N PHE A 20 0.02 2.68 5.37
CA PHE A 20 -1.08 2.25 4.52
C PHE A 20 -0.72 0.96 3.74
N SER A 21 0.49 0.89 3.19
CA SER A 21 1.00 -0.32 2.53
C SER A 21 1.04 -1.52 3.48
N ALA A 22 1.48 -1.31 4.73
CA ALA A 22 1.53 -2.35 5.76
C ALA A 22 0.14 -2.90 6.08
N LYS A 23 -0.88 -2.03 6.20
CA LYS A 23 -2.27 -2.44 6.41
C LYS A 23 -2.78 -3.36 5.29
N VAL A 24 -2.51 -2.99 4.04
CA VAL A 24 -2.90 -3.80 2.87
C VAL A 24 -2.16 -5.14 2.83
N ILE A 25 -0.86 -5.16 3.16
CA ILE A 25 -0.07 -6.40 3.27
C ILE A 25 -0.68 -7.33 4.32
N ILE A 26 -1.08 -6.80 5.48
CA ILE A 26 -1.73 -7.59 6.55
C ILE A 26 -3.06 -8.17 6.03
N ARG A 27 -3.91 -7.37 5.38
CA ARG A 27 -5.18 -7.86 4.82
C ARG A 27 -4.99 -8.93 3.75
N LEU A 28 -3.96 -8.83 2.91
CA LEU A 28 -3.64 -9.88 1.92
C LEU A 28 -3.24 -11.18 2.61
N LYS A 29 -2.48 -11.09 3.70
CA LYS A 29 -2.11 -12.25 4.50
C LYS A 29 -3.35 -12.88 5.16
N ASP A 30 -4.25 -12.07 5.70
CA ASP A 30 -5.50 -12.54 6.30
C ASP A 30 -6.41 -13.19 5.24
N PHE A 31 -6.51 -12.59 4.04
CA PHE A 31 -7.21 -13.18 2.91
C PHE A 31 -6.65 -14.58 2.61
N HIS A 32 -5.33 -14.69 2.45
CA HIS A 32 -4.68 -15.97 2.16
C HIS A 32 -4.97 -17.00 3.25
N SER A 33 -4.92 -16.60 4.52
CA SER A 33 -5.21 -17.47 5.65
C SER A 33 -6.67 -17.96 5.67
N LEU A 34 -7.63 -17.15 5.21
CA LEU A 34 -9.06 -17.49 5.21
C LEU A 34 -9.49 -18.24 3.93
N ALA A 35 -8.99 -17.84 2.77
CA ALA A 35 -9.39 -18.36 1.47
C ALA A 35 -8.54 -19.56 1.01
N GLY A 36 -7.39 -19.80 1.64
CA GLY A 36 -6.44 -20.85 1.31
C GLY A 36 -5.47 -20.50 0.17
N GLU A 37 -5.90 -19.66 -0.77
CA GLU A 37 -5.05 -19.11 -1.83
C GLU A 37 -5.49 -17.67 -2.18
N LEU A 38 -4.54 -16.85 -2.63
CA LEU A 38 -4.84 -15.53 -3.19
C LEU A 38 -5.24 -15.65 -4.67
N PRO A 39 -6.21 -14.85 -5.14
CA PRO A 39 -6.45 -14.66 -6.57
C PRO A 39 -5.16 -14.29 -7.29
N THR A 40 -4.98 -14.74 -8.53
CA THR A 40 -3.77 -14.49 -9.34
C THR A 40 -3.39 -13.00 -9.37
N SER A 41 -4.39 -12.12 -9.52
CA SER A 41 -4.25 -10.67 -9.51
C SER A 41 -3.70 -10.12 -8.18
N LEU A 42 -4.12 -10.68 -7.03
CA LEU A 42 -3.63 -10.30 -5.71
C LEU A 42 -2.28 -10.95 -5.36
N ARG A 43 -1.96 -12.10 -5.94
CA ARG A 43 -0.68 -12.80 -5.71
C ARG A 43 0.52 -11.94 -6.15
N HIS A 44 0.39 -11.28 -7.29
CA HIS A 44 1.42 -10.36 -7.81
C HIS A 44 1.59 -9.12 -6.94
N VAL A 45 0.47 -8.58 -6.45
CA VAL A 45 0.48 -7.44 -5.54
C VAL A 45 1.13 -7.81 -4.20
N SER A 46 0.85 -9.00 -3.69
CA SER A 46 1.39 -9.48 -2.41
C SER A 46 2.92 -9.63 -2.40
N SER A 47 3.56 -9.81 -3.55
CA SER A 47 5.03 -9.85 -3.65
C SER A 47 5.64 -8.47 -3.89
N LYS A 48 4.95 -7.59 -4.62
CA LYS A 48 5.45 -6.25 -4.98
C LYS A 48 5.26 -5.21 -3.88
N LEU A 49 4.14 -5.24 -3.18
CA LEU A 49 3.80 -4.24 -2.18
C LEU A 49 4.81 -4.20 -1.01
N PRO A 50 5.36 -5.34 -0.51
CA PRO A 50 6.46 -5.32 0.46
C PRO A 50 7.74 -4.66 -0.07
N VAL A 51 8.07 -4.87 -1.34
CA VAL A 51 9.25 -4.25 -1.99
C VAL A 51 9.04 -2.74 -2.10
N LEU A 52 7.84 -2.30 -2.49
CA LEU A 52 7.48 -0.88 -2.50
C LEU A 52 7.62 -0.26 -1.10
N SER A 53 7.05 -0.90 -0.08
CA SER A 53 7.14 -0.43 1.32
C SER A 53 8.59 -0.30 1.79
N THR A 54 9.43 -1.30 1.51
CA THR A 54 10.88 -1.26 1.84
C THR A 54 11.59 -0.12 1.11
N THR A 55 11.25 0.12 -0.15
CA THR A 55 11.82 1.21 -0.95
C THR A 55 11.43 2.57 -0.38
N LEU A 56 10.17 2.74 0.02
CA LEU A 56 9.67 3.95 0.69
C LEU A 56 10.38 4.21 2.02
N VAL A 57 10.63 3.16 2.82
CA VAL A 57 11.42 3.29 4.06
C VAL A 57 12.83 3.81 3.75
N SER A 58 13.49 3.27 2.73
CA SER A 58 14.83 3.71 2.31
C SER A 58 14.84 5.18 1.86
N ILE A 59 13.86 5.61 1.06
CA ILE A 59 13.72 7.01 0.65
C ILE A 59 13.51 7.91 1.86
N CYS A 60 12.63 7.52 2.80
CA CYS A 60 12.38 8.27 4.03
C CYS A 60 13.64 8.42 4.89
N GLN A 61 14.43 7.35 5.03
CA GLN A 61 15.71 7.40 5.75
C GLN A 61 16.72 8.32 5.05
N ASN A 62 16.78 8.27 3.72
CA ASN A 62 17.66 9.16 2.94
C ASN A 62 17.27 10.62 3.13
N LEU A 63 15.99 10.97 3.02
CA LEU A 63 15.52 12.35 3.17
C LEU A 63 15.77 12.95 4.56
N LYS A 64 15.83 12.10 5.60
CA LYS A 64 16.18 12.55 6.96
C LYS A 64 17.66 12.92 7.10
N VAL A 65 18.54 12.29 6.31
CA VAL A 65 19.98 12.54 6.33
C VAL A 65 20.38 13.59 5.29
N ASN A 66 19.76 13.53 4.12
CA ASN A 66 19.94 14.42 2.98
C ASN A 66 18.58 15.03 2.60
N PRO A 67 18.21 16.17 3.21
CA PRO A 67 17.02 16.94 2.85
C PRO A 67 16.89 17.13 1.34
N ALA A 68 15.70 16.86 0.81
CA ALA A 68 15.37 17.26 -0.56
C ALA A 68 15.35 18.79 -0.68
N ASP A 69 15.75 19.29 -1.85
CA ASP A 69 15.44 20.67 -2.21
C ASP A 69 13.93 20.82 -2.46
N SER A 70 13.45 22.07 -2.48
CA SER A 70 12.01 22.38 -2.56
C SER A 70 11.34 21.85 -3.84
N LYS A 71 12.07 21.73 -4.96
CA LYS A 71 11.52 21.19 -6.21
C LYS A 71 11.37 19.67 -6.12
N LEU A 72 12.39 18.99 -5.59
CA LEU A 72 12.33 17.55 -5.37
C LEU A 72 11.24 17.20 -4.34
N GLU A 73 11.13 17.96 -3.26
CA GLU A 73 10.09 17.76 -2.24
C GLU A 73 8.67 17.85 -2.83
N ALA A 74 8.39 18.88 -3.63
CA ALA A 74 7.08 19.04 -4.26
C ALA A 74 6.76 17.89 -5.22
N ALA A 75 7.75 17.43 -6.01
CA ALA A 75 7.59 16.28 -6.89
C ALA A 75 7.31 14.99 -6.10
N LEU A 76 8.03 14.78 -5.00
CA LEU A 76 7.84 13.62 -4.11
C LEU A 76 6.45 13.63 -3.48
N LEU A 77 5.97 14.78 -2.99
CA LEU A 77 4.63 14.91 -2.42
C LEU A 77 3.53 14.52 -3.40
N LEU A 78 3.64 14.96 -4.66
CA LEU A 78 2.69 14.58 -5.72
C LEU A 78 2.69 13.07 -5.98
N VAL A 79 3.88 12.49 -6.18
CA VAL A 79 4.03 11.05 -6.46
C VAL A 79 3.48 10.21 -5.30
N PHE A 80 3.80 10.56 -4.05
CA PHE A 80 3.34 9.79 -2.90
C PHE A 80 1.83 9.92 -2.66
N SER A 81 1.24 11.07 -2.99
CA SER A 81 -0.21 11.25 -2.98
C SER A 81 -0.90 10.30 -3.98
N GLU A 82 -0.39 10.22 -5.20
CA GLU A 82 -0.93 9.31 -6.23
C GLU A 82 -0.75 7.83 -5.85
N CYS A 83 0.42 7.46 -5.31
CA CYS A 83 0.64 6.12 -4.80
C CYS A 83 -0.34 5.77 -3.68
N ARG A 84 -0.60 6.70 -2.76
CA ARG A 84 -1.57 6.49 -1.68
C ARG A 84 -2.97 6.18 -2.23
N GLU A 85 -3.41 6.91 -3.25
CA GLU A 85 -4.71 6.67 -3.87
C GLU A 85 -4.79 5.28 -4.52
N GLN A 86 -3.76 4.87 -5.27
CA GLN A 86 -3.71 3.55 -5.89
C GLN A 86 -3.73 2.42 -4.87
N ILE A 87 -2.95 2.54 -3.79
CA ILE A 87 -2.94 1.52 -2.73
C ILE A 87 -4.31 1.52 -2.00
N ALA A 88 -4.98 2.67 -1.85
CA ALA A 88 -6.31 2.74 -1.25
C ALA A 88 -7.40 2.08 -2.12
N GLN A 89 -7.32 2.24 -3.45
CA GLN A 89 -8.19 1.51 -4.37
C GLN A 89 -7.97 -0.01 -4.26
N LEU A 90 -6.71 -0.43 -4.13
CA LEU A 90 -6.37 -1.83 -3.89
C LEU A 90 -6.92 -2.35 -2.54
N ASP A 91 -6.78 -1.59 -1.45
CA ASP A 91 -7.37 -1.94 -0.14
C ASP A 91 -8.88 -2.15 -0.25
N ALA A 92 -9.58 -1.25 -0.97
CA ALA A 92 -11.01 -1.36 -1.20
C ALA A 92 -11.40 -2.59 -2.03
N VAL A 93 -10.60 -2.97 -3.03
CA VAL A 93 -10.80 -4.21 -3.78
C VAL A 93 -10.60 -5.44 -2.90
N ILE A 94 -9.57 -5.45 -2.06
CA ILE A 94 -9.32 -6.55 -1.11
C ILE A 94 -10.46 -6.64 -0.09
N ALA A 95 -10.89 -5.51 0.48
CA ALA A 95 -12.02 -5.47 1.42
C ALA A 95 -13.33 -5.99 0.82
N LYS A 96 -13.59 -5.70 -0.47
CA LYS A 96 -14.77 -6.19 -1.20
C LYS A 96 -14.68 -7.66 -1.59
N THR A 97 -13.49 -8.24 -1.60
CA THR A 97 -13.26 -9.64 -2.02
C THR A 97 -12.99 -10.56 -0.83
N LEU A 98 -12.59 -10.01 0.32
CA LEU A 98 -12.30 -10.74 1.56
C LEU A 98 -13.52 -11.55 2.00
N PRO A 99 -13.40 -12.88 2.19
CA PRO A 99 -14.50 -13.69 2.67
C PRO A 99 -14.96 -13.19 4.05
N THR A 100 -16.21 -12.71 4.14
CA THR A 100 -16.82 -12.47 5.45
C THR A 100 -17.20 -13.82 6.06
N THR A 101 -17.04 -13.96 7.37
CA THR A 101 -17.27 -15.17 8.19
C THR A 101 -18.68 -15.77 8.09
N ASN A 102 -19.56 -15.23 7.25
CA ASN A 102 -20.90 -15.76 7.04
C ASN A 102 -20.89 -16.75 5.84
N ASP A 103 -20.91 -18.04 6.16
CA ASP A 103 -20.63 -19.24 5.36
C ASP A 103 -21.29 -19.41 3.97
N LYS A 104 -22.04 -18.45 3.43
CA LYS A 104 -22.65 -18.58 2.09
C LYS A 104 -21.79 -18.06 0.94
N TRP A 105 -20.80 -17.22 1.21
CA TRP A 105 -20.04 -16.54 0.15
C TRP A 105 -18.92 -17.40 -0.46
N LEU A 106 -18.29 -18.30 0.31
CA LEU A 106 -17.14 -19.07 -0.14
C LEU A 106 -17.44 -19.98 -1.36
N SER A 107 -18.68 -20.47 -1.48
CA SER A 107 -19.10 -21.32 -2.61
C SER A 107 -19.43 -20.52 -3.87
N THR A 108 -19.92 -19.28 -3.72
CA THR A 108 -20.31 -18.42 -4.85
C THR A 108 -19.13 -17.62 -5.39
N SER A 109 -18.23 -17.17 -4.50
CA SER A 109 -17.06 -16.38 -4.88
C SER A 109 -15.95 -17.18 -5.54
N LYS A 110 -15.79 -18.47 -5.21
CA LYS A 110 -14.83 -19.34 -5.93
C LYS A 110 -15.11 -19.39 -7.43
N LYS A 111 -16.37 -19.24 -7.86
CA LYS A 111 -16.74 -19.18 -9.28
C LYS A 111 -16.45 -17.83 -9.94
N ALA A 112 -16.51 -16.73 -9.18
CA ALA A 112 -16.27 -15.37 -9.71
C ALA A 112 -14.79 -14.99 -9.72
N ILE A 113 -14.03 -15.45 -8.72
CA ILE A 113 -12.61 -15.14 -8.56
C ILE A 113 -11.74 -15.98 -9.49
N GLY A 114 -12.15 -17.22 -9.80
CA GLY A 114 -11.43 -18.08 -10.76
C GLY A 114 -11.53 -17.63 -12.23
N SER A 115 -12.35 -16.61 -12.52
CA SER A 115 -12.50 -16.03 -13.87
C SER A 115 -11.83 -14.65 -14.03
N LEU A 116 -11.07 -14.19 -13.04
CA LEU A 116 -10.21 -12.99 -13.08
C LEU A 116 -8.73 -13.38 -13.12
#